data_AF-A0A174HRU5-F1
#
_entry.id   AF-A0A174HRU5-F1
#
_cell.length_a   1.000
_cell.length_b   1.000
_cell.length_c   1.000
_cell.angle_alpha   90.00
_cell.angle_beta   90.00
_cell.angle_gamma   90.00
#
_symmetry.space_group_name_H-M   'P 1'
#
loop_
_entity.id
_entity.type
_entity.pdbx_description
1 polymer ?
#
loop_
_entity_poly.entity_id
_entity_poly.type
_entity_poly.pdbx_seq_one_letter_code
_entity_poly.pdbx_strand_id
1 'polypeptide(L)'
;MCLAYQSGSITKTKNFIALMRIFMDENTIIPTNSSIGLEDKFDVLLAGANLLSINLTPKDKCKNYIIYNDETRIQQNLDYYIQRVREMQLDIEYEF
;
A
#
# COMPACT_ATOMS: atom_id res chain seq x y z
N MET A 1 -13.70 -22.66 -15.33
CA MET A 1 -13.88 -21.30 -15.86
C MET A 1 -13.64 -20.35 -14.69
N CYS A 2 -12.47 -19.72 -14.62
CA CYS A 2 -12.15 -18.82 -13.50
C CYS A 2 -12.86 -17.49 -13.77
N LEU A 3 -13.80 -17.09 -12.92
CA LEU A 3 -14.45 -15.79 -13.04
C LEU A 3 -13.37 -14.71 -12.91
N ALA A 4 -13.20 -13.89 -13.95
CA ALA A 4 -12.30 -12.75 -13.89
C ALA A 4 -12.86 -11.77 -12.85
N TYR A 5 -12.27 -11.76 -11.66
CA TYR A 5 -12.63 -10.82 -10.60
C TYR A 5 -12.26 -9.40 -11.06
N GLN A 6 -13.24 -8.50 -11.09
CA GLN A 6 -12.98 -7.09 -11.35
C GLN A 6 -12.20 -6.49 -10.18
N SER A 7 -11.17 -5.71 -10.48
CA SER A 7 -10.42 -4.94 -9.49
C SER A 7 -11.35 -3.97 -8.75
N GLY A 8 -11.16 -3.85 -7.44
CA GLY A 8 -11.87 -2.85 -6.64
C GLY A 8 -11.56 -1.41 -7.07
N SER A 9 -12.45 -0.47 -6.77
CA SER A 9 -12.27 0.95 -7.10
C SER A 9 -11.31 1.63 -6.15
N ILE A 10 -10.19 2.14 -6.67
CA ILE A 10 -9.20 2.92 -5.91
C ILE A 10 -9.83 4.14 -5.23
N THR A 11 -10.70 4.88 -5.92
CA THR A 11 -11.41 6.03 -5.35
C THR A 11 -12.22 5.65 -4.11
N LYS A 12 -12.96 4.53 -4.17
CA LYS A 12 -13.72 4.05 -3.01
C LYS A 12 -12.81 3.64 -1.85
N THR A 13 -11.67 3.01 -2.15
CA THR A 13 -10.65 2.70 -1.14
C THR A 13 -10.12 3.96 -0.46
N LYS A 14 -9.77 5.00 -1.21
CA LYS A 14 -9.29 6.27 -0.66
C LYS A 14 -10.34 6.93 0.25
N ASN A 15 -11.60 6.98 -0.20
CA ASN A 15 -12.70 7.51 0.61
C ASN A 15 -12.90 6.70 1.90
N PHE A 16 -12.80 5.37 1.82
CA PHE A 16 -12.93 4.52 2.99
C PHE A 16 -11.81 4.76 4.01
N ILE A 17 -10.56 4.88 3.55
CA ILE A 17 -9.41 5.20 4.39
C ILE A 17 -9.56 6.58 5.04
N ALA A 18 -10.01 7.58 4.30
CA ALA A 18 -10.28 8.91 4.84
C ALA A 18 -11.36 8.88 5.93
N LEU A 19 -12.43 8.12 5.73
CA LEU A 19 -13.46 7.90 6.75
C LEU A 19 -12.88 7.19 7.98
N MET A 20 -12.07 6.14 7.81
CA MET A 20 -11.40 5.49 8.93
C MET A 20 -10.59 6.49 9.74
N ARG A 21 -9.78 7.34 9.09
CA ARG A 21 -8.96 8.34 9.80
C ARG A 21 -9.81 9.36 10.56
N ILE A 22 -10.99 9.74 10.07
CA ILE A 22 -11.90 10.65 10.77
C ILE A 22 -12.48 10.01 12.04
N PHE A 23 -12.76 8.71 12.01
CA PHE A 23 -13.45 8.02 13.11
C PHE A 23 -12.53 7.28 14.09
N MET A 24 -11.29 7.00 13.69
CA MET A 24 -10.32 6.27 14.50
C MET A 24 -9.35 7.21 15.21
N ASP A 25 -8.84 6.79 16.36
CA ASP A 25 -7.84 7.54 17.09
C ASP A 25 -6.60 7.81 16.23
N GLU A 26 -5.94 8.95 16.46
CA GLU A 26 -4.77 9.39 15.68
C GLU A 26 -3.66 8.33 15.62
N ASN A 27 -3.48 7.59 16.72
CA ASN A 27 -2.47 6.53 16.84
C ASN A 27 -2.85 5.22 16.15
N THR A 28 -4.07 5.10 15.62
CA THR A 28 -4.49 3.88 14.93
C THR A 28 -3.68 3.69 13.65
N ILE A 29 -3.07 2.51 13.52
CA ILE A 29 -2.37 2.09 12.31
C ILE A 29 -3.42 1.77 11.23
N ILE A 30 -3.36 2.53 10.15
CA ILE A 30 -4.14 2.32 8.94
C ILE A 30 -3.13 2.07 7.81
N PRO A 31 -2.97 0.80 7.38
CA PRO A 31 -1.97 0.45 6.38
C PRO A 31 -2.45 0.75 4.95
N THR A 32 -1.50 1.08 4.07
CA THR A 32 -1.72 0.97 2.63
C THR A 32 -1.82 -0.51 2.24
N ASN A 33 -2.64 -0.84 1.25
CA ASN A 33 -2.74 -2.22 0.77
C ASN A 33 -1.47 -2.59 -0.01
N SER A 34 -0.89 -3.75 0.30
CA SER A 34 0.28 -4.26 -0.41
C SER A 34 0.01 -4.59 -1.89
N SER A 35 -1.24 -4.87 -2.28
CA SER A 35 -1.66 -5.22 -3.65
C SER A 35 -2.19 -4.04 -4.49
N ILE A 36 -2.22 -2.83 -3.94
CA ILE A 36 -2.59 -1.62 -4.70
C ILE A 36 -1.42 -1.17 -5.59
N GLY A 37 -1.70 -0.43 -6.66
CA GLY A 37 -0.69 0.12 -7.56
C GLY A 37 0.36 0.95 -6.82
N LEU A 38 1.56 1.08 -7.39
CA LEU A 38 2.69 1.73 -6.72
C LEU A 38 2.38 3.17 -6.34
N GLU A 39 1.90 3.97 -7.30
CA GLU A 39 1.53 5.36 -7.06
C GLU A 39 0.29 5.47 -6.16
N ASP A 40 -0.66 4.55 -6.29
CA ASP A 40 -1.87 4.53 -5.46
C ASP A 40 -1.56 4.33 -3.97
N LYS A 41 -0.42 3.70 -3.61
CA LYS A 41 0.01 3.59 -2.21
C LYS A 41 0.24 4.97 -1.61
N PHE A 42 0.87 5.87 -2.36
CA PHE A 42 1.17 7.23 -1.92
C PHE A 42 -0.11 8.08 -1.84
N ASP A 43 -1.01 7.93 -2.81
CA ASP A 43 -2.34 8.56 -2.74
C ASP A 43 -3.11 8.14 -1.49
N VAL A 44 -3.02 6.86 -1.08
CA VAL A 44 -3.69 6.35 0.11
C VAL A 44 -3.05 6.88 1.40
N LEU A 45 -1.73 7.13 1.43
CA LEU A 45 -1.08 7.84 2.54
C LEU A 45 -1.68 9.25 2.71
N LEU A 46 -1.82 10.00 1.61
CA LEU A 46 -2.44 11.33 1.62
C LEU A 46 -3.92 11.31 2.02
N ALA A 47 -4.59 10.17 1.85
CA ALA A 47 -5.96 9.96 2.28
C ALA A 47 -6.11 9.62 3.78
N GLY A 48 -5.02 9.46 4.54
CA GLY A 48 -5.04 9.24 5.99
C GLY A 48 -4.45 7.92 6.47
N ALA A 49 -3.90 7.09 5.57
CA ALA A 49 -3.07 5.95 5.97
C ALA A 49 -1.73 6.43 6.54
N ASN A 50 -1.22 5.73 7.55
CA ASN A 50 0.03 6.07 8.25
C ASN A 50 1.04 4.92 8.28
N LEU A 51 0.78 3.82 7.58
CA LEU A 51 1.74 2.73 7.41
C LEU A 51 1.84 2.33 5.93
N LEU A 52 3.04 2.43 5.36
CA LEU A 52 3.30 2.05 3.98
C LEU A 52 3.65 0.55 3.88
N SER A 53 2.74 -0.27 3.35
CA SER A 53 3.02 -1.69 3.11
C SER A 53 3.78 -1.92 1.81
N ILE A 54 5.03 -2.34 1.93
CA ILE A 54 5.93 -2.66 0.81
C ILE A 54 6.11 -4.17 0.65
N ASN A 55 6.38 -4.63 -0.58
CA ASN A 55 6.72 -6.03 -0.84
C ASN A 55 8.21 -6.15 -1.17
N LEU A 56 8.97 -6.72 -0.24
CA LEU A 56 10.39 -7.03 -0.41
C LEU A 56 10.65 -8.53 -0.67
N THR A 57 9.59 -9.34 -0.76
CA THR A 57 9.70 -10.78 -1.03
C THR A 57 10.42 -11.01 -2.36
N PRO A 58 11.49 -11.82 -2.42
CA PRO A 58 12.15 -12.19 -3.67
C PRO A 58 11.17 -12.79 -4.68
N LYS A 59 11.31 -12.42 -5.98
CA LYS A 59 10.34 -12.82 -7.03
C LYS A 59 10.18 -14.34 -7.13
N ASP A 60 11.26 -15.08 -6.99
CA ASP A 60 11.27 -16.54 -7.02
C ASP A 60 10.49 -17.18 -5.85
N LYS A 61 10.24 -16.42 -4.77
CA LYS A 61 9.49 -16.84 -3.59
C LYS A 61 8.07 -16.30 -3.54
N CYS A 62 7.73 -15.26 -4.31
CA CYS A 62 6.39 -14.65 -4.33
C CYS A 62 5.28 -15.66 -4.66
N LYS A 63 5.49 -16.53 -5.66
CA LYS A 63 4.59 -17.63 -6.04
C LYS A 63 4.15 -18.57 -4.91
N ASN A 64 4.88 -18.61 -3.79
CA ASN A 64 4.56 -19.47 -2.65
C ASN A 64 3.48 -18.87 -1.74
N TYR A 65 3.09 -17.62 -1.95
CA TYR A 65 2.10 -16.95 -1.11
C TYR A 65 0.79 -16.76 -1.88
N ILE A 66 -0.30 -17.36 -1.36
CA ILE A 66 -1.61 -17.45 -2.03
C ILE A 66 -2.28 -16.08 -2.27
N ILE A 67 -2.01 -15.10 -1.41
CA ILE A 67 -2.53 -13.72 -1.55
C ILE A 67 -1.77 -12.91 -2.63
N TYR A 68 -0.74 -13.52 -3.23
CA TYR A 68 0.30 -12.86 -4.01
C TYR A 68 0.39 -13.54 -5.38
N ASN A 69 -0.66 -13.43 -6.19
CA ASN A 69 -0.50 -13.74 -7.61
C ASN A 69 0.53 -12.76 -8.18
N ASP A 70 1.67 -13.32 -8.56
CA ASP A 70 3.00 -12.69 -8.73
C ASP A 70 3.01 -11.47 -9.68
N GLU A 71 2.09 -11.44 -10.64
CA GLU A 71 2.19 -10.56 -11.81
C GLU A 71 1.89 -9.08 -11.53
N THR A 72 1.16 -8.76 -10.45
CA THR A 72 0.71 -7.38 -10.18
C THR A 72 1.45 -6.68 -9.05
N ARG A 73 2.34 -7.39 -8.32
CA ARG A 73 3.05 -6.78 -7.20
C ARG A 73 4.32 -6.07 -7.66
N ILE A 74 4.31 -4.77 -7.46
CA ILE A 74 5.40 -3.89 -7.85
C ILE A 74 6.51 -4.02 -6.81
N GLN A 75 7.64 -4.59 -7.25
CA GLN A 75 8.85 -4.67 -6.46
C GLN A 75 9.68 -3.42 -6.77
N GLN A 76 9.87 -2.57 -5.77
CA GLN A 76 10.82 -1.46 -5.82
C GLN A 76 11.81 -1.61 -4.66
N ASN A 77 12.98 -0.98 -4.80
CA ASN A 77 13.92 -0.83 -3.69
C ASN A 77 13.26 0.02 -2.58
N LEU A 78 13.56 -0.29 -1.32
CA LEU A 78 13.24 0.55 -0.16
C LEU A 78 13.60 2.03 -0.38
N ASP A 79 14.76 2.32 -0.98
CA ASP A 79 15.21 3.69 -1.24
C ASP A 79 14.21 4.49 -2.10
N TYR A 80 13.56 3.84 -3.06
CA TYR A 80 12.53 4.48 -3.88
C TYR A 80 11.34 4.91 -3.02
N TYR A 81 10.86 4.05 -2.13
CA TYR A 81 9.74 4.39 -1.24
C TYR A 81 10.11 5.53 -0.29
N ILE A 82 11.31 5.50 0.28
CA ILE A 82 11.81 6.57 1.16
C ILE A 82 11.87 7.90 0.40
N GLN A 83 12.42 7.90 -0.82
CA GLN A 83 12.51 9.11 -1.64
C GLN A 83 11.11 9.68 -1.94
N ARG A 84 10.17 8.84 -2.35
CA ARG A 84 8.81 9.29 -2.69
C ARG A 84 8.07 9.89 -1.49
N VAL A 85 8.19 9.28 -0.31
CA VAL A 85 7.55 9.83 0.91
C VAL A 85 8.19 11.16 1.31
N ARG A 86 9.51 11.33 1.14
CA ARG A 86 10.19 12.63 1.34
C ARG A 86 9.74 13.70 0.34
N GLU A 87 9.55 13.34 -0.93
CA GLU A 87 9.02 14.26 -1.95
C GLU A 87 7.61 14.75 -1.63
N MET A 88 6.83 13.96 -0.87
CA MET A 88 5.51 14.32 -0.36
C MET A 88 5.57 15.14 0.93
N GLN A 89 6.77 15.43 1.47
CA GLN A 89 6.98 16.15 2.72
C GLN A 89 6.32 15.49 3.94
N LEU A 90 6.25 14.16 3.94
CA LEU A 90 5.78 13.39 5.08
C LEU A 90 6.96 12.95 5.95
N ASP A 91 6.75 12.95 7.26
CA ASP A 91 7.70 12.38 8.22
C ASP A 91 7.72 10.85 8.12
N ILE A 92 8.90 10.26 8.30
CA ILE A 92 9.11 8.81 8.19
C ILE A 92 9.80 8.31 9.45
N GLU A 93 9.14 7.39 10.14
CA GLU A 93 9.75 6.54 11.15
C GLU A 93 9.87 5.13 10.57
N TYR A 94 11.05 4.52 10.70
CA TYR A 94 11.27 3.13 10.33
C TYR A 94 12.16 2.45 11.36
N GLU A 95 11.75 1.27 11.81
CA GLU A 95 12.48 0.40 12.73
C GLU A 95 12.96 -0.85 11.95
N PHE A 96 14.18 -1.31 12.24
CA PHE A 96 14.80 -2.50 11.62
C PHE A 96 14.72 -3.72 12.53
#